data_AF-A0A3A6U5X5-F1
#
_entry.id   AF-A0A3A6U5X5-F1
#
_cell.length_a   1.000
_cell.length_b   1.000
_cell.length_c   1.000
_cell.angle_alpha   90.00
_cell.angle_beta   90.00
_cell.angle_gamma   90.00
#
_symmetry.space_group_name_H-M   'P 1'
#
loop_
_entity.id
_entity.type
_entity.pdbx_description
1 polymer ?
#
loop_
_entity_poly.entity_id
_entity_poly.type
_entity_poly.pdbx_seq_one_letter_code
_entity_poly.pdbx_strand_id
1 'polypeptide(L)'
;MDVMKEIEQIEDHRVEANKEYDLADIIFLTIAAVLCGATGWKAINIFGEAQLDWLRQYRPFSNGIPTRHSIGRIIRGVKAESMMSCFINFSNTLRERDGKEHISFDGKVACGSKHGDNVAALQLMTAMVVDNGLIIRQKETSTKTNEIPVMQSMLKHMDIEN
;
A
#
# COMPACT_ATOMS: atom_id res chain seq x y z
N MET A 1 -16.84 3.10 0.87
CA MET A 1 -15.90 3.91 1.68
C MET A 1 -14.82 4.43 0.74
N ASP A 2 -14.23 5.59 1.02
CA ASP A 2 -13.24 6.25 0.13
C ASP A 2 -11.82 5.91 0.60
N VAL A 3 -10.93 5.53 -0.33
CA VAL A 3 -9.52 5.20 -0.06
C VAL A 3 -8.80 6.33 0.67
N MET A 4 -9.20 7.59 0.42
CA MET A 4 -8.62 8.75 1.09
C MET A 4 -8.82 8.71 2.61
N LYS A 5 -9.97 8.23 3.08
CA LYS A 5 -10.26 8.13 4.51
C LYS A 5 -9.35 7.13 5.22
N GLU A 6 -9.02 6.02 4.55
CA GLU A 6 -8.07 5.02 5.06
C GLU A 6 -6.64 5.58 5.09
N ILE A 7 -6.23 6.31 4.03
CA ILE A 7 -4.92 6.96 3.98
C ILE A 7 -4.76 7.96 5.14
N GLU A 8 -5.82 8.71 5.46
CA GLU A 8 -5.82 9.67 6.57
C GLU A 8 -5.71 9.02 7.96
N GLN A 9 -5.95 7.70 8.09
CA GLN A 9 -5.71 6.97 9.34
C GLN A 9 -4.24 6.62 9.56
N ILE A 10 -3.37 6.82 8.57
CA ILE A 10 -1.94 6.53 8.69
C ILE A 10 -1.30 7.57 9.59
N GLU A 11 -0.77 7.11 10.73
CA GLU A 11 -0.12 7.98 11.71
C GLU A 11 1.13 8.66 11.14
N ASP A 12 1.22 9.98 11.32
CA ASP A 12 2.38 10.77 10.93
C ASP A 12 3.38 10.89 12.08
N HIS A 13 4.38 10.01 12.07
CA HIS A 13 5.47 9.96 13.04
C HIS A 13 6.54 11.05 12.86
N ARG A 14 6.39 11.97 11.89
CA ARG A 14 7.31 13.10 11.76
C ARG A 14 7.14 14.05 12.95
N VAL A 15 8.21 14.76 13.29
CA VAL A 15 8.14 15.88 14.26
C VAL A 15 7.32 17.02 13.66
N GLU A 16 6.45 17.67 14.45
CA GLU A 16 5.56 18.76 14.01
C GLU A 16 6.27 19.86 13.20
N ALA A 17 7.46 20.27 13.64
CA ALA A 17 8.26 21.29 12.94
C ALA A 17 8.64 20.90 11.49
N ASN A 18 8.57 19.62 11.13
CA ASN A 18 8.91 19.08 9.81
C ASN A 18 7.67 18.64 8.99
N LYS A 19 6.45 19.03 9.42
CA LYS A 19 5.17 18.74 8.75
C LYS A 19 4.73 19.87 7.82
N GLU A 20 5.63 20.33 6.96
CA GLU A 20 5.30 21.31 5.91
C GLU A 20 4.31 20.73 4.90
N TYR A 21 4.44 19.44 4.56
CA TYR A 21 3.53 18.77 3.64
C TYR A 21 2.69 17.76 4.40
N ASP A 22 1.38 17.74 4.14
CA ASP A 22 0.47 16.77 4.72
C ASP A 22 0.82 15.34 4.30
N LEU A 23 0.75 14.39 5.23
CA LEU A 23 1.18 13.01 4.95
C LEU A 23 0.28 12.34 3.90
N ALA A 24 -1.03 12.54 3.99
CA ALA A 24 -1.99 11.94 3.07
C ALA A 24 -1.85 12.52 1.65
N ASP A 25 -1.52 13.81 1.50
CA ASP A 25 -1.15 14.42 0.20
C ASP A 25 0.00 13.63 -0.44
N ILE A 26 1.06 13.33 0.32
CA ILE A 26 2.27 12.71 -0.21
C ILE A 26 2.07 11.22 -0.50
N ILE A 27 1.29 10.52 0.33
CA ILE A 27 0.90 9.14 0.07
C ILE A 27 0.06 9.06 -1.20
N PHE A 28 -0.96 9.92 -1.34
CA PHE A 28 -1.80 9.96 -2.54
C PHE A 28 -0.98 10.27 -3.80
N LEU A 29 -0.12 11.30 -3.76
CA LEU A 29 0.80 11.64 -4.86
C LEU A 29 1.64 10.43 -5.27
N THR A 30 2.21 9.72 -4.30
CA THR A 30 3.08 8.58 -4.55
C THR A 30 2.33 7.45 -5.23
N ILE A 31 1.13 7.12 -4.74
CA ILE A 31 0.27 6.08 -5.32
C ILE A 31 -0.13 6.44 -6.75
N ALA A 32 -0.66 7.65 -6.96
CA ALA A 32 -1.09 8.13 -8.26
C ALA A 32 0.05 8.09 -9.29
N ALA A 33 1.22 8.60 -8.92
CA ALA A 33 2.39 8.61 -9.80
C ALA A 33 2.86 7.18 -10.15
N VAL A 34 2.92 6.27 -9.18
CA VAL A 34 3.35 4.88 -9.39
C VAL A 34 2.36 4.14 -10.31
N LEU A 35 1.05 4.34 -10.13
CA LEU A 35 0.03 3.78 -11.01
C LEU A 35 0.15 4.32 -12.45
N CYS A 36 0.62 5.56 -12.61
CA CYS A 36 0.96 6.14 -13.92
C CYS A 36 2.37 5.75 -14.43
N GLY A 37 3.05 4.80 -13.79
CA GLY A 37 4.33 4.24 -14.25
C GLY A 37 5.58 4.96 -13.73
N ALA A 38 5.49 5.83 -12.73
CA ALA A 38 6.66 6.49 -12.15
C ALA A 38 7.53 5.49 -11.34
N THR A 39 8.72 5.17 -11.85
CA THR A 39 9.66 4.22 -11.21
C THR A 39 10.75 4.91 -10.38
N GLY A 40 10.38 5.86 -9.51
CA GLY A 40 11.29 6.47 -8.53
C GLY A 40 10.95 7.90 -8.12
N TRP A 41 11.64 8.41 -7.10
CA TRP A 41 11.30 9.71 -6.46
C TRP A 41 11.38 10.92 -7.41
N LYS A 42 12.32 10.91 -8.36
CA LYS A 42 12.41 11.96 -9.38
C LYS A 42 11.20 11.93 -10.30
N ALA A 43 10.80 10.74 -10.76
CA ALA A 43 9.63 10.58 -11.63
C ALA A 43 8.34 10.96 -10.90
N ILE A 44 8.21 10.61 -9.61
CA ILE A 44 7.06 11.00 -8.78
C ILE A 44 6.97 12.52 -8.63
N ASN A 45 8.09 13.20 -8.35
CA ASN A 45 8.11 14.66 -8.30
C ASN A 45 7.71 15.29 -9.65
N ILE A 46 8.27 14.81 -10.77
CA ILE A 46 7.90 15.29 -12.12
C ILE A 46 6.40 15.10 -12.40
N PHE A 47 5.85 13.92 -12.06
CA PHE A 47 4.42 13.66 -12.18
C PHE A 47 3.60 14.64 -11.34
N GLY A 48 4.00 14.85 -10.08
CA GLY A 48 3.32 15.77 -9.17
C GLY A 48 3.26 17.18 -9.72
N GLU A 49 4.37 17.72 -10.21
CA GLU A 49 4.41 19.07 -10.80
C GLU A 49 3.55 19.15 -12.06
N ALA A 50 3.61 18.13 -12.92
CA ALA A 50 2.87 18.10 -14.18
C ALA A 50 1.35 17.92 -13.99
N GLN A 51 0.93 17.27 -12.90
CA GLN A 51 -0.47 16.91 -12.63
C GLN A 51 -1.03 17.60 -11.38
N LEU A 52 -0.40 18.67 -10.89
CA LEU A 52 -0.79 19.35 -9.66
C LEU A 52 -2.25 19.80 -9.67
N ASP A 53 -2.73 20.36 -10.78
CA ASP A 53 -4.12 20.81 -10.91
C ASP A 53 -5.12 19.64 -10.86
N TRP A 54 -4.73 18.47 -11.38
CA TRP A 54 -5.54 17.25 -11.27
C TRP A 54 -5.52 16.69 -9.84
N LEU A 55 -4.34 16.63 -9.21
CA LEU A 55 -4.17 16.22 -7.82
C LEU A 55 -5.01 17.09 -6.87
N ARG A 56 -5.10 18.39 -7.15
CA ARG A 56 -5.90 19.37 -6.40
C ARG A 56 -7.42 19.16 -6.43
N GLN A 57 -7.92 18.33 -7.35
CA GLN A 57 -9.32 17.94 -7.38
C GLN A 57 -9.67 16.95 -6.26
N TYR A 58 -8.68 16.25 -5.72
CA TYR A 58 -8.87 15.24 -4.68
C TYR A 58 -8.40 15.71 -3.31
N ARG A 59 -7.30 16.46 -3.26
CA ARG A 59 -6.72 16.95 -2.00
C ARG A 59 -6.05 18.32 -2.15
N PRO A 60 -5.85 19.11 -1.08
CA PRO A 60 -5.48 20.53 -1.22
C PRO A 60 -4.10 20.80 -1.82
N PHE A 61 -3.08 20.00 -1.47
CA PHE A 61 -1.68 20.29 -1.81
C PHE A 61 -1.30 21.75 -1.53
N SER A 62 -1.60 22.22 -0.31
CA SER A 62 -1.51 23.65 0.08
C SER A 62 -0.11 24.22 -0.12
N ASN A 63 0.92 23.41 0.13
CA ASN A 63 2.33 23.77 -0.03
C ASN A 63 2.93 23.24 -1.34
N GLY A 64 2.10 22.80 -2.29
CA GLY A 64 2.53 22.27 -3.57
C GLY A 64 3.16 20.88 -3.47
N ILE A 65 4.06 20.57 -4.40
CA ILE A 65 4.71 19.26 -4.51
C ILE A 65 6.07 19.30 -3.81
N PRO A 66 6.34 18.42 -2.83
CA PRO A 66 7.65 18.39 -2.22
C PRO A 66 8.74 17.96 -3.20
N THR A 67 9.97 18.36 -2.90
CA THR A 67 11.14 17.88 -3.64
C THR A 67 11.23 16.34 -3.62
N ARG A 68 11.88 15.75 -4.64
CA ARG A 68 12.16 14.30 -4.68
C ARG A 68 12.79 13.75 -3.40
N HIS A 69 13.62 14.56 -2.71
CA HIS A 69 14.29 14.16 -1.48
C HIS A 69 13.30 14.14 -0.29
N SER A 70 12.42 15.14 -0.23
CA SER A 70 11.35 15.21 0.76
C SER A 70 10.35 14.06 0.59
N ILE A 71 9.88 13.80 -0.63
CA ILE A 71 8.97 12.67 -0.92
C ILE A 71 9.58 11.36 -0.41
N GLY A 72 10.79 11.03 -0.87
CA GLY A 72 11.44 9.78 -0.49
C GLY A 72 11.69 9.68 1.03
N ARG A 73 12.03 10.78 1.69
CA ARG A 73 12.23 10.80 3.15
C ARG A 73 10.92 10.59 3.92
N ILE A 74 9.84 11.24 3.50
CA ILE A 74 8.53 11.13 4.14
C ILE A 74 8.00 9.71 3.97
N ILE A 75 7.97 9.18 2.75
CA ILE A 75 7.48 7.82 2.47
C ILE A 75 8.31 6.75 3.18
N ARG A 76 9.64 6.91 3.27
CA ARG A 76 10.49 6.00 4.08
C ARG A 76 10.18 6.02 5.57
N GLY A 77 9.59 7.09 6.08
CA GLY A 77 9.17 7.19 7.48
C GLY A 77 7.83 6.51 7.78
N VAL A 78 7.07 6.12 6.75
CA VAL A 78 5.80 5.43 6.91
C VAL A 78 6.05 3.95 7.20
N LYS A 79 5.39 3.42 8.24
CA LYS A 79 5.43 1.99 8.55
C LYS A 79 4.75 1.18 7.44
N ALA A 80 5.43 0.15 6.96
CA ALA A 80 4.92 -0.70 5.88
C ALA A 80 3.61 -1.39 6.28
N GLU A 81 3.46 -1.77 7.54
CA GLU A 81 2.27 -2.40 8.11
C GLU A 81 1.06 -1.47 8.09
N SER A 82 1.26 -0.17 8.36
CA SER A 82 0.19 0.84 8.30
C SER A 82 -0.30 1.03 6.87
N MET A 83 0.62 1.11 5.91
CA MET A 83 0.27 1.20 4.49
C MET A 83 -0.50 -0.05 4.02
N MET A 84 0.01 -1.24 4.37
CA MET A 84 -0.63 -2.51 4.03
C MET A 84 -2.03 -2.61 4.62
N SER A 85 -2.20 -2.25 5.89
CA SER A 85 -3.50 -2.29 6.58
C SER A 85 -4.50 -1.32 5.94
N CYS A 86 -4.07 -0.11 5.57
CA CYS A 86 -4.89 0.86 4.83
C CYS A 86 -5.42 0.26 3.52
N PHE A 87 -4.57 -0.37 2.70
CA PHE A 87 -5.01 -1.00 1.45
C PHE A 87 -5.92 -2.20 1.65
N ILE A 88 -5.61 -3.06 2.63
CA ILE A 88 -6.44 -4.23 2.96
C ILE A 88 -7.82 -3.78 3.46
N ASN A 89 -7.88 -2.78 4.33
CA ASN A 89 -9.15 -2.25 4.84
C ASN A 89 -9.97 -1.67 3.70
N PHE A 90 -9.38 -0.81 2.88
CA PHE A 90 -10.03 -0.27 1.69
C PHE A 90 -10.59 -1.39 0.80
N SER A 91 -9.78 -2.41 0.52
CA SER A 91 -10.20 -3.58 -0.27
C SER A 91 -11.40 -4.30 0.35
N ASN A 92 -11.39 -4.51 1.67
CA ASN A 92 -12.50 -5.14 2.39
C ASN A 92 -13.77 -4.26 2.39
N THR A 93 -13.66 -2.93 2.39
CA THR A 93 -14.83 -2.06 2.28
C THR A 93 -15.50 -2.11 0.90
N LEU A 94 -14.75 -2.48 -0.15
CA LEU A 94 -15.30 -2.73 -1.49
C LEU A 94 -15.95 -4.11 -1.56
N ARG A 95 -15.32 -5.10 -0.91
CA ARG A 95 -15.73 -6.51 -0.80
C ARG A 95 -17.13 -6.69 -0.20
N GLU A 96 -17.45 -5.99 0.90
CA GLU A 96 -18.72 -6.12 1.65
C GLU A 96 -20.01 -5.83 0.83
N ARG A 97 -19.88 -5.44 -0.44
CA ARG A 97 -21.02 -5.24 -1.34
C ARG A 97 -21.50 -6.51 -2.04
N ASP A 98 -20.65 -7.54 -2.17
CA ASP A 98 -20.93 -8.76 -2.93
C ASP A 98 -20.91 -10.00 -2.00
N GLY A 99 -21.97 -10.82 -2.05
CA GLY A 99 -22.11 -12.00 -1.19
C GLY A 99 -21.43 -13.26 -1.76
N LYS A 100 -20.89 -14.12 -0.87
CA LYS A 100 -20.25 -15.44 -1.14
C LYS A 100 -19.19 -15.42 -2.24
N GLU A 101 -18.01 -14.92 -1.90
CA GLU A 101 -16.92 -14.73 -2.85
C GLU A 101 -16.00 -15.94 -2.94
N HIS A 102 -15.49 -16.18 -4.15
CA HIS A 102 -14.41 -17.14 -4.36
C HIS A 102 -13.07 -16.49 -4.02
N ILE A 103 -12.40 -17.00 -2.98
CA ILE A 103 -11.11 -16.50 -2.52
C ILE A 103 -10.00 -17.48 -2.91
N SER A 104 -9.02 -16.99 -3.67
CA SER A 104 -7.79 -17.69 -4.00
C SER A 104 -6.68 -17.38 -2.99
N PHE A 105 -5.84 -18.36 -2.72
CA PHE A 105 -4.61 -18.19 -1.93
C PHE A 105 -3.40 -18.53 -2.80
N ASP A 106 -2.46 -17.60 -2.90
CA ASP A 106 -1.27 -17.75 -3.74
C ASP A 106 -0.01 -17.18 -3.09
N GLY A 107 1.10 -17.91 -3.26
CA GLY A 107 2.43 -17.56 -2.79
C GLY A 107 3.22 -16.80 -3.87
N LYS A 108 3.54 -15.52 -3.61
CA LYS A 108 4.31 -14.66 -4.51
C LYS A 108 5.67 -14.32 -3.94
N VAL A 109 6.69 -14.34 -4.79
CA VAL A 109 8.02 -13.80 -4.48
C VAL A 109 8.14 -12.43 -5.11
N ALA A 110 8.43 -11.41 -4.31
CA ALA A 110 8.72 -10.08 -4.80
C ALA A 110 10.15 -10.04 -5.38
N CYS A 111 10.30 -10.46 -6.64
CA CYS A 111 11.59 -10.48 -7.33
C CYS A 111 12.26 -9.09 -7.30
N GLY A 112 13.57 -9.06 -7.03
CA GLY A 112 14.32 -7.80 -6.90
C GLY A 112 14.28 -7.14 -5.51
N SER A 113 13.53 -7.70 -4.55
CA SER A 113 13.54 -7.23 -3.14
C SER A 113 14.72 -7.73 -2.30
N LYS A 114 15.58 -8.58 -2.87
CA LYS A 114 16.78 -9.10 -2.19
C LYS A 114 17.69 -7.94 -1.78
N HIS A 115 18.08 -7.86 -0.50
CA HIS A 115 18.97 -6.82 0.00
C HIS A 115 20.26 -7.39 0.62
N GLY A 116 21.38 -7.23 -0.09
CA GLY A 116 22.65 -7.82 0.31
C GLY A 116 22.68 -9.35 0.16
N ASP A 117 23.73 -9.99 0.67
CA ASP A 117 23.96 -11.42 0.41
C ASP A 117 23.10 -12.35 1.28
N ASN A 118 22.67 -11.88 2.46
CA ASN A 118 22.04 -12.71 3.50
C ASN A 118 20.53 -12.51 3.68
N VAL A 119 19.90 -11.58 2.95
CA VAL A 119 18.46 -11.36 3.02
C VAL A 119 17.83 -11.96 1.77
N ALA A 120 16.99 -12.98 1.94
CA ALA A 120 16.26 -13.58 0.83
C ALA A 120 15.26 -12.57 0.24
N ALA A 121 14.84 -12.80 -1.00
CA ALA A 121 13.73 -12.03 -1.57
C ALA A 121 12.46 -12.24 -0.72
N LEU A 122 11.69 -11.17 -0.54
CA LEU A 122 10.45 -11.18 0.21
C LEU A 122 9.47 -12.19 -0.41
N GLN A 123 8.97 -13.10 0.42
CA GLN A 123 7.97 -14.11 0.05
C GLN A 123 6.66 -13.81 0.76
N LEU A 124 5.56 -13.85 0.03
CA LEU A 124 4.27 -13.36 0.48
C LEU A 124 3.18 -14.36 0.13
N MET A 125 2.34 -14.72 1.09
CA MET A 125 1.06 -15.37 0.85
C MET A 125 0.00 -14.29 0.69
N THR A 126 -0.79 -14.37 -0.38
CA THR A 126 -1.87 -13.43 -0.70
C THR A 126 -3.21 -14.15 -0.74
N ALA A 127 -4.23 -13.53 -0.17
CA ALA A 127 -5.63 -13.92 -0.33
C ALA A 127 -6.32 -12.89 -1.25
N MET A 128 -6.87 -13.37 -2.36
CA MET A 128 -7.43 -12.51 -3.40
C MET A 128 -8.82 -13.00 -3.82
N VAL A 129 -9.77 -12.07 -3.90
CA VAL A 129 -11.10 -12.33 -4.47
C VAL A 129 -10.95 -12.52 -5.98
N VAL A 130 -11.38 -13.67 -6.49
CA VAL A 130 -11.16 -14.08 -7.88
C VAL A 130 -11.89 -13.17 -8.86
N ASP A 131 -13.11 -12.76 -8.53
CA ASP A 131 -14.00 -12.07 -9.48
C ASP A 131 -13.55 -10.64 -9.81
N ASN A 132 -12.95 -9.94 -8.85
CA ASN A 132 -12.52 -8.54 -9.00
C ASN A 132 -11.01 -8.32 -8.81
N GLY A 133 -10.24 -9.37 -8.49
CA GLY A 133 -8.79 -9.31 -8.32
C GLY A 133 -8.33 -8.56 -7.06
N LEU A 134 -9.23 -8.29 -6.12
CA LEU A 134 -8.93 -7.54 -4.91
C LEU A 134 -8.15 -8.39 -3.89
N ILE A 135 -7.01 -7.87 -3.42
CA ILE A 135 -6.23 -8.50 -2.35
C ILE A 135 -6.82 -8.08 -1.00
N ILE A 136 -7.42 -9.03 -0.31
CA ILE A 136 -8.13 -8.82 0.95
C ILE A 136 -7.29 -9.17 2.18
N ARG A 137 -6.18 -9.90 1.98
CA ARG A 137 -5.19 -10.17 3.02
C ARG A 137 -3.84 -10.54 2.41
N GLN A 138 -2.76 -10.18 3.09
CA GLN A 138 -1.41 -10.61 2.72
C GLN A 138 -0.58 -10.87 3.98
N LYS A 139 0.33 -11.85 3.93
CA LYS A 139 1.23 -12.18 5.03
C LYS A 139 2.57 -12.66 4.50
N GLU A 140 3.66 -12.22 5.12
CA GLU A 140 5.01 -12.70 4.81
C GLU A 140 5.18 -14.17 5.18
N THR A 141 5.93 -14.91 4.35
CA THR A 141 6.33 -16.30 4.60
C THR A 141 7.85 -16.35 4.77
N SER A 142 8.33 -17.12 5.74
CA SER A 142 9.77 -17.26 6.00
C SER A 142 10.49 -18.12 4.96
N THR A 143 9.78 -19.07 4.35
CA THR A 143 10.27 -19.97 3.31
C THR A 143 9.12 -20.44 2.40
N LYS A 144 9.47 -20.90 1.19
CA LYS A 144 8.52 -21.46 0.21
C LYS A 144 7.78 -22.69 0.74
N THR A 145 8.37 -23.41 1.70
CA THR A 145 7.79 -24.62 2.29
C THR A 145 6.78 -24.36 3.41
N ASN A 146 6.65 -23.13 3.89
CA ASN A 146 5.78 -22.75 5.02
C ASN A 146 4.45 -22.10 4.60
N GLU A 147 4.04 -22.31 3.35
CA GLU A 147 2.83 -21.69 2.79
C GLU A 147 1.52 -22.19 3.43
N ILE A 148 1.38 -23.51 3.68
CA ILE A 148 0.16 -24.10 4.26
C ILE A 148 -0.13 -23.56 5.67
N PRO A 149 0.83 -23.57 6.63
CA PRO A 149 0.60 -22.99 7.96
C PRO A 149 0.26 -21.50 7.91
N VAL A 150 0.86 -20.74 6.98
CA VAL A 150 0.57 -19.31 6.82
C VAL A 150 -0.83 -19.10 6.28
N MET A 151 -1.25 -19.86 5.27
CA MET A 151 -2.62 -19.86 4.76
C MET A 151 -3.64 -20.19 5.86
N GLN A 152 -3.41 -21.25 6.64
CA GLN A 152 -4.27 -21.60 7.78
C GLN A 152 -4.33 -20.49 8.84
N SER A 153 -3.20 -19.83 9.10
CA SER A 153 -3.16 -18.66 9.97
C SER A 153 -3.97 -17.50 9.39
N MET A 154 -3.93 -17.25 8.08
CA MET A 154 -4.72 -16.21 7.43
C MET A 154 -6.22 -16.51 7.54
N LEU A 155 -6.65 -17.75 7.26
CA LEU A 155 -8.05 -18.18 7.37
C LEU A 155 -8.64 -17.90 8.76
N LYS A 156 -7.88 -18.16 9.84
CA LYS A 156 -8.35 -17.88 11.22
C LYS A 156 -8.63 -16.40 11.50
N HIS A 157 -8.03 -15.49 10.73
CA HIS A 157 -8.21 -14.04 10.89
C HIS A 157 -9.05 -13.46 9.75
N MET A 158 -9.67 -14.31 8.93
CA MET A 158 -10.65 -13.93 7.94
C MET A 158 -11.99 -14.41 8.46
N ASP A 159 -12.98 -13.53 8.46
CA ASP A 159 -14.34 -13.87 8.85
C ASP A 159 -15.00 -14.67 7.70
N ILE A 160 -14.70 -15.97 7.65
CA ILE A 160 -15.20 -16.89 6.63
C ILE A 160 -16.05 -17.94 7.34
N GLU A 161 -17.34 -17.92 7.06
CA GLU A 161 -18.28 -18.99 7.43
C GLU A 161 -18.30 -20.07 6.34
N ASN A 162 -18.36 -21.34 6.75
CA ASN A 162 -18.51 -22.49 5.85
C ASN A 162 -19.92 -22.60 5.27
#